data_AF-A0A534XVB0-F1
#
_entry.id   AF-A0A534XVB0-F1
#
_cell.length_a   1.000
_cell.length_b   1.000
_cell.length_c   1.000
_cell.angle_alpha   90.00
_cell.angle_beta   90.00
_cell.angle_gamma   90.00
#
_symmetry.space_group_name_H-M   'P 1'
#
loop_
_entity.id
_entity.type
_entity.pdbx_description
1 polymer ?
#
loop_
_entity_poly.entity_id
_entity_poly.type
_entity_poly.pdbx_seq_one_letter_code
_entity_poly.pdbx_strand_id
1 'polypeptide(L)'
;MRNRQFKGALRATYWLLSCSLSVALVPAARAQTVPNVFQPAFHQALDVSVSTATRTTYRTKIPVGRGGGRLRISFKAGDGSLTLHAATVALAGSRGQLASSPIPLTFSGSPVATLAPRARITSDPISLAVSISTELYVSFDVDGAMAASYINAFPDSYAFAGSVAGLQAPSGGAPFMRAAAVDTIDVEGPRTKAIVAIGDSITEGYISGNWGNYVNANDDYRNAWPAIAQGLTGLPIVNAGVAGQGVFGAASSLDAEVLTLQGITDCVVLIGTNDLGANTADRIEAGLEALFARLRSFCGIWVGTLLPKENPVDAPYATVVARRIAVNDWIRHQAQVKGVIDFEPVVALPSDINRFGPGLGQDGIHPTIAGQRLLGQEAARVLAVLEPVADLQGPRIETIQPASGSSAGGTTVQISGANFVPGSTLTIGGVAAASVTVTTSGSLTATTGPHPSGAVDIVVTGPDGLSARLATGFTYTDQASPDPAQATPTLSPAGTGGCNGSGSPASLLFVVPFLGFALLRSVSASRRRARALTS
;
A
#
# COMPACT_ATOMS: atom_id res chain seq x y z
N MET A 1 -22.52 5.80 73.22
CA MET A 1 -23.14 5.24 74.44
C MET A 1 -24.45 4.55 74.06
N ARG A 2 -24.59 3.32 74.57
CA ARG A 2 -25.69 2.33 74.59
C ARG A 2 -27.07 2.62 73.95
N ASN A 3 -27.43 1.66 73.10
CA ASN A 3 -28.76 1.09 72.79
C ASN A 3 -29.70 0.87 73.99
N ARG A 4 -31.02 0.89 73.72
CA ARG A 4 -32.07 -0.09 74.15
C ARG A 4 -33.39 0.27 73.45
N GLN A 5 -33.80 -0.45 72.39
CA GLN A 5 -34.67 -1.64 72.38
C GLN A 5 -36.05 -1.44 73.06
N PHE A 6 -37.16 -1.68 72.34
CA PHE A 6 -37.97 -2.92 72.39
C PHE A 6 -39.25 -2.86 71.53
N LYS A 7 -39.49 -3.95 70.76
CA LYS A 7 -40.74 -4.69 70.42
C LYS A 7 -42.05 -3.91 70.17
N GLY A 8 -42.88 -4.22 69.19
CA GLY A 8 -43.00 -5.33 68.24
C GLY A 8 -44.41 -5.34 67.62
N ALA A 9 -44.64 -6.14 66.58
CA ALA A 9 -45.88 -6.88 66.25
C ALA A 9 -46.01 -7.13 64.73
N LEU A 10 -46.35 -8.39 64.43
CA LEU A 10 -46.54 -9.06 63.14
C LEU A 10 -47.43 -8.31 62.13
N ARG A 11 -47.14 -8.51 60.83
CA ARG A 11 -48.10 -9.10 59.87
C ARG A 11 -47.41 -9.57 58.58
N ALA A 12 -48.00 -10.62 58.02
CA ALA A 12 -47.49 -11.53 57.00
C ALA A 12 -47.26 -10.88 55.63
N THR A 13 -46.25 -11.36 54.89
CA THR A 13 -46.13 -11.09 53.45
C THR A 13 -45.52 -12.28 52.71
N TYR A 14 -46.13 -12.56 51.57
CA TYR A 14 -45.92 -13.64 50.62
C TYR A 14 -44.47 -13.75 50.09
N TRP A 15 -43.98 -14.98 49.95
CA TRP A 15 -42.75 -15.30 49.23
C TRP A 15 -43.00 -15.25 47.72
N LEU A 16 -42.58 -14.17 47.06
CA LEU A 16 -42.34 -14.12 45.63
C LEU A 16 -40.82 -14.18 45.42
N LEU A 17 -40.32 -15.29 44.89
CA LEU A 17 -38.94 -15.42 44.43
C LEU A 17 -38.76 -14.55 43.17
N SER A 18 -38.30 -13.31 43.33
CA SER A 18 -37.83 -12.49 42.20
C SER A 18 -36.42 -12.93 41.83
N CYS A 19 -36.28 -13.63 40.71
CA CYS A 19 -34.98 -13.94 40.11
C CYS A 19 -34.46 -12.65 39.43
N SER A 20 -33.72 -11.83 40.17
CA SER A 20 -33.07 -10.64 39.64
C SER A 20 -31.91 -11.05 38.74
N LEU A 21 -32.11 -11.04 37.43
CA LEU A 21 -31.03 -11.21 36.46
C LEU A 21 -30.20 -9.90 36.43
N SER A 22 -29.14 -9.85 37.24
CA SER A 22 -28.14 -8.79 37.14
C SER A 22 -27.36 -8.98 35.83
N VAL A 23 -27.78 -8.30 34.76
CA VAL A 23 -26.95 -8.13 33.58
C VAL A 23 -25.78 -7.24 34.00
N ALA A 24 -24.63 -7.87 34.27
CA ALA A 24 -23.37 -7.14 34.36
C ALA A 24 -23.12 -6.51 32.99
N LEU A 25 -23.29 -5.19 32.90
CA LEU A 25 -22.77 -4.41 31.79
C LEU A 25 -21.26 -4.62 31.77
N VAL A 26 -20.80 -5.49 30.87
CA VAL A 26 -19.39 -5.53 30.46
C VAL A 26 -19.10 -4.12 29.95
N PRO A 27 -18.18 -3.36 30.57
CA PRO A 27 -17.82 -2.07 30.02
C PRO A 27 -17.33 -2.32 28.60
N ALA A 28 -17.94 -1.67 27.61
CA ALA A 28 -17.44 -1.68 26.25
C ALA A 28 -15.95 -1.38 26.34
N ALA A 29 -15.12 -2.32 25.89
CA ALA A 29 -13.68 -2.11 25.84
C ALA A 29 -13.47 -0.79 25.09
N ARG A 30 -12.95 0.23 25.79
CA ARG A 30 -12.49 1.45 25.13
C ARG A 30 -11.51 0.96 24.08
N ALA A 31 -11.87 1.08 22.80
CA ALA A 31 -10.92 0.89 21.72
C ALA A 31 -9.74 1.80 22.06
N GLN A 32 -8.61 1.19 22.40
CA GLN A 32 -7.40 1.92 22.75
C GLN A 32 -6.98 2.60 21.47
N THR A 33 -7.30 3.89 21.32
CA THR A 33 -6.93 4.67 20.16
C THR A 33 -5.41 4.66 20.10
N VAL A 34 -4.85 3.90 19.15
CA VAL A 34 -3.42 3.95 18.87
C VAL A 34 -3.10 5.42 18.59
N PRO A 35 -2.16 6.04 19.34
CA PRO A 35 -1.88 7.44 19.18
C PRO A 35 -1.43 7.70 17.75
N ASN A 36 -1.97 8.75 17.14
CA ASN A 36 -1.52 9.17 15.84
C ASN A 36 -0.04 9.59 15.91
N VAL A 37 0.67 9.35 14.82
CA VAL A 37 2.07 9.71 14.67
C VAL A 37 2.28 10.45 13.35
N PHE A 38 3.17 11.44 13.40
CA PHE A 38 3.73 12.04 12.20
C PHE A 38 4.68 11.04 11.54
N GLN A 39 4.41 10.71 10.28
CA GLN A 39 5.31 9.96 9.40
C GLN A 39 5.35 10.71 8.06
N PRO A 40 6.44 10.57 7.31
CA PRO A 40 6.63 11.35 6.10
C PRO A 40 5.64 10.92 5.03
N ALA A 41 4.98 11.92 4.45
CA ALA A 41 4.14 11.78 3.26
C ALA A 41 4.88 12.25 2.00
N PHE A 42 5.92 13.05 2.19
CA PHE A 42 6.84 13.47 1.15
C PHE A 42 8.22 13.62 1.78
N HIS A 43 9.24 13.22 1.04
CA HIS A 43 10.62 13.57 1.31
C HIS A 43 11.36 13.75 -0.02
N GLN A 44 12.36 14.63 0.00
CA GLN A 44 13.36 14.82 -1.02
C GLN A 44 14.70 15.14 -0.34
N ALA A 45 15.73 14.36 -0.64
CA ALA A 45 17.10 14.69 -0.22
C ALA A 45 17.59 15.96 -0.95
N LEU A 46 18.23 16.88 -0.22
CA LEU A 46 18.60 18.21 -0.72
C LEU A 46 20.12 18.44 -0.57
N ASP A 47 20.90 17.84 -1.47
CA ASP A 47 22.36 17.80 -1.35
C ASP A 47 23.07 19.07 -1.84
N VAL A 48 22.50 19.81 -2.80
CA VAL A 48 23.13 21.03 -3.33
C VAL A 48 22.61 22.30 -2.65
N SER A 49 23.20 23.46 -3.00
CA SER A 49 22.77 24.77 -2.51
C SER A 49 22.34 25.69 -3.65
N VAL A 50 21.22 26.39 -3.46
CA VAL A 50 20.74 27.49 -4.32
C VAL A 50 20.49 28.71 -3.43
N SER A 51 20.91 29.90 -3.87
CA SER A 51 20.81 31.11 -3.04
C SER A 51 20.12 32.25 -3.75
N THR A 52 19.46 33.11 -2.98
CA THR A 52 18.88 34.38 -3.46
C THR A 52 19.41 35.54 -2.61
N ALA A 53 19.92 36.57 -3.29
CA ALA A 53 20.45 37.78 -2.63
C ALA A 53 19.36 38.78 -2.25
N THR A 54 18.22 38.72 -2.93
CA THR A 54 17.03 39.54 -2.65
C THR A 54 15.92 38.67 -2.12
N ARG A 55 14.94 39.29 -1.44
CA ARG A 55 13.72 38.62 -1.01
C ARG A 55 13.02 37.98 -2.21
N THR A 56 12.80 36.68 -2.14
CA THR A 56 12.14 35.89 -3.17
C THR A 56 11.16 34.94 -2.51
N THR A 57 9.98 34.74 -3.10
CA THR A 57 9.06 33.67 -2.71
C THR A 57 9.28 32.47 -3.60
N TYR A 58 9.57 31.32 -3.02
CA TYR A 58 9.50 30.05 -3.72
C TYR A 58 8.15 29.40 -3.43
N ARG A 59 7.52 28.84 -4.46
CA ARG A 59 6.24 28.12 -4.38
C ARG A 59 6.41 26.78 -5.08
N THR A 60 6.56 25.72 -4.28
CA THR A 60 6.79 24.37 -4.77
C THR A 60 5.51 23.55 -4.69
N LYS A 61 5.12 22.92 -5.80
CA LYS A 61 3.99 22.00 -5.87
C LYS A 61 4.45 20.59 -5.50
N ILE A 62 3.93 20.05 -4.41
CA ILE A 62 4.41 18.81 -3.81
C ILE A 62 3.24 17.83 -3.68
N PRO A 63 3.28 16.64 -4.33
CA PRO A 63 2.33 15.58 -4.08
C PRO A 63 2.62 14.90 -2.73
N VAL A 64 1.60 14.65 -1.92
CA VAL A 64 1.74 13.91 -0.66
C VAL A 64 1.24 12.47 -0.78
N GLY A 65 1.99 11.56 -0.16
CA GLY A 65 1.81 10.12 -0.20
C GLY A 65 0.98 9.52 0.92
N ARG A 66 0.51 10.34 1.86
CA ARG A 66 -0.20 9.90 3.05
C ARG A 66 -1.37 10.83 3.36
N GLY A 67 -2.49 10.24 3.77
CA GLY A 67 -3.66 10.98 4.25
C GLY A 67 -3.62 11.25 5.76
N GLY A 68 -4.24 12.35 6.17
CA GLY A 68 -4.33 12.75 7.58
C GLY A 68 -4.88 14.15 7.76
N GLY A 69 -5.10 14.55 9.01
CA GLY A 69 -5.75 15.84 9.37
C GLY A 69 -4.79 16.95 9.75
N ARG A 70 -3.54 16.63 10.10
CA ARG A 70 -2.51 17.59 10.48
C ARG A 70 -1.20 17.33 9.77
N LEU A 71 -0.48 18.41 9.49
CA LEU A 71 0.79 18.42 8.78
C LEU A 71 1.85 19.13 9.61
N ARG A 72 3.12 18.77 9.41
CA ARG A 72 4.27 19.63 9.73
C ARG A 72 5.23 19.59 8.55
N ILE A 73 5.90 20.71 8.29
CA ILE A 73 6.74 20.89 7.11
C ILE A 73 8.13 21.29 7.57
N SER A 74 9.13 20.64 7.00
CA SER A 74 10.52 20.86 7.37
C SER A 74 11.29 21.57 6.27
N PHE A 75 12.14 22.49 6.71
CA PHE A 75 12.97 23.34 5.86
C PHE A 75 14.44 23.17 6.21
N LYS A 76 15.31 23.20 5.20
CA LYS A 76 16.74 22.99 5.32
C LYS A 76 17.53 24.10 4.62
N ALA A 77 18.47 24.70 5.34
CA ALA A 77 19.40 25.69 4.81
C ALA A 77 20.44 25.04 3.90
N GLY A 78 20.93 25.80 2.93
CA GLY A 78 22.01 25.39 2.02
C GLY A 78 23.39 25.60 2.65
N ASP A 79 24.38 25.92 1.82
CA ASP A 79 25.77 26.13 2.28
C ASP A 79 25.98 27.48 2.99
N GLY A 80 24.94 28.31 3.05
CA GLY A 80 24.92 29.59 3.75
C GLY A 80 23.73 29.68 4.71
N SER A 81 23.62 30.83 5.41
CA SER A 81 22.46 31.13 6.24
C SER A 81 21.19 31.24 5.40
N LEU A 82 20.07 30.79 5.96
CA LEU A 82 18.74 30.90 5.39
C LEU A 82 17.85 31.69 6.35
N THR A 83 17.15 32.72 5.87
CA THR A 83 16.08 33.35 6.66
C THR A 83 14.74 33.14 5.98
N LEU A 84 13.85 32.41 6.65
CA LEU A 84 12.43 32.31 6.32
C LEU A 84 11.71 33.49 6.97
N HIS A 85 11.06 34.33 6.16
CA HIS A 85 10.34 35.51 6.64
C HIS A 85 8.84 35.27 6.77
N ALA A 86 8.32 34.36 5.96
CA ALA A 86 6.98 33.81 6.05
C ALA A 86 6.97 32.49 5.28
N ALA A 87 6.16 31.53 5.74
CA ALA A 87 5.86 30.33 4.98
C ALA A 87 4.38 29.99 5.10
N THR A 88 3.80 29.44 4.03
CA THR A 88 2.41 29.04 3.95
C THR A 88 2.28 27.70 3.24
N VAL A 89 1.16 27.03 3.49
CA VAL A 89 0.75 25.85 2.73
C VAL A 89 -0.72 25.97 2.33
N ALA A 90 -1.06 25.50 1.13
CA ALA A 90 -2.42 25.43 0.64
C ALA A 90 -2.60 24.23 -0.30
N LEU A 91 -3.84 23.83 -0.56
CA LEU A 91 -4.14 22.91 -1.66
C LEU A 91 -3.69 23.56 -2.97
N ALA A 92 -3.01 22.79 -3.82
CA ALA A 92 -2.50 23.29 -5.09
C ALA A 92 -3.61 23.35 -6.15
N GLY A 93 -3.70 24.49 -6.83
CA GLY A 93 -4.41 24.62 -8.10
C GLY A 93 -3.45 24.38 -9.27
N SER A 94 -3.61 25.18 -10.33
CA SER A 94 -2.75 25.12 -11.53
C SER A 94 -1.98 26.42 -11.71
N ARG A 95 -0.78 26.35 -12.29
CA ARG A 95 0.01 27.54 -12.70
C ARG A 95 0.28 28.48 -11.55
N GLY A 96 0.66 27.92 -10.39
CA GLY A 96 0.95 28.66 -9.18
C GLY A 96 -0.29 29.15 -8.42
N GLN A 97 -1.51 28.91 -8.90
CA GLN A 97 -2.73 29.33 -8.18
C GLN A 97 -3.02 28.40 -7.01
N LEU A 98 -3.37 28.96 -5.86
CA LEU A 98 -3.82 28.18 -4.70
C LEU A 98 -5.29 27.77 -4.88
N ALA A 99 -5.63 26.54 -4.52
CA ALA A 99 -6.99 26.01 -4.54
C ALA A 99 -7.72 26.11 -3.19
N SER A 100 -6.99 26.46 -2.12
CA SER A 100 -7.53 26.81 -0.81
C SER A 100 -6.89 28.10 -0.30
N SER A 101 -7.44 28.70 0.76
CA SER A 101 -6.75 29.79 1.46
C SER A 101 -5.40 29.30 2.00
N PRO A 102 -4.33 30.10 1.92
CA PRO A 102 -3.04 29.74 2.47
C PRO A 102 -3.07 29.73 4.00
N ILE A 103 -2.54 28.67 4.59
CA ILE A 103 -2.38 28.51 6.04
C ILE A 103 -0.95 28.91 6.40
N PRO A 104 -0.74 29.90 7.28
CA PRO A 104 0.61 30.29 7.71
C PRO A 104 1.26 29.18 8.54
N LEU A 105 2.56 28.98 8.32
CA LEU A 105 3.40 28.11 9.13
C LEU A 105 4.11 28.95 10.20
N THR A 106 4.30 28.37 11.37
CA THR A 106 5.09 28.94 12.46
C THR A 106 6.16 27.96 12.92
N PHE A 107 7.18 28.47 13.59
CA PHE A 107 8.31 27.72 14.14
C PHE A 107 8.47 28.12 15.60
N SER A 108 7.99 27.27 16.51
CA SER A 108 7.87 27.61 17.93
C SER A 108 7.03 28.87 18.16
N GLY A 109 5.94 29.02 17.39
CA GLY A 109 5.02 30.17 17.42
C GLY A 109 5.49 31.39 16.61
N SER A 110 6.72 31.41 16.08
CA SER A 110 7.23 32.52 15.27
C SER A 110 6.98 32.30 13.77
N PRO A 111 6.53 33.30 12.99
CA PRO A 111 6.44 33.19 11.53
C PRO A 111 7.81 33.30 10.84
N VAL A 112 8.85 33.72 11.58
CA VAL A 112 10.21 33.94 11.09
C VAL A 112 11.16 32.91 11.69
N ALA A 113 12.08 32.39 10.89
CA ALA A 113 13.16 31.52 11.33
C ALA A 113 14.46 31.82 10.57
N THR A 114 15.58 31.87 11.28
CA THR A 114 16.92 31.94 10.68
C THR A 114 17.67 30.66 11.00
N LEU A 115 18.23 30.02 9.97
CA LEU A 115 18.93 28.75 10.06
C LEU A 115 20.41 28.96 9.71
N ALA A 116 21.29 28.36 10.50
CA ALA A 116 22.70 28.22 10.16
C ALA A 116 22.88 27.33 8.91
N PRO A 117 24.03 27.38 8.23
CA PRO A 117 24.32 26.50 7.08
C PRO A 117 24.01 25.03 7.38
N ARG A 118 23.30 24.37 6.46
CA ARG A 118 22.84 22.98 6.54
C ARG A 118 21.98 22.63 7.75
N ALA A 119 21.57 23.60 8.57
CA ALA A 119 20.61 23.37 9.65
C ALA A 119 19.22 23.12 9.09
N ARG A 120 18.40 22.42 9.88
CA ARG A 120 17.02 22.04 9.55
C ARG A 120 16.07 22.50 10.64
N ILE A 121 14.89 22.98 10.24
CA ILE A 121 13.80 23.35 11.15
C ILE A 121 12.50 22.68 10.71
N THR A 122 11.60 22.40 11.64
CA THR A 122 10.27 21.84 11.35
C THR A 122 9.22 22.78 11.91
N SER A 123 8.17 23.05 11.13
CA SER A 123 7.06 23.89 11.56
C SER A 123 6.31 23.30 12.75
N ASP A 124 5.59 24.15 13.46
CA ASP A 124 4.53 23.71 14.36
C ASP A 124 3.46 22.94 13.54
N PRO A 125 2.74 21.98 14.15
CA PRO A 125 1.66 21.28 13.49
C PRO A 125 0.53 22.22 13.04
N ILE A 126 0.10 22.08 11.79
CA ILE A 126 -1.04 22.80 11.21
C ILE A 126 -2.18 21.85 10.87
N SER A 127 -3.42 22.36 10.90
CA SER A 127 -4.60 21.59 10.51
C SER A 127 -4.91 21.80 9.03
N LEU A 128 -4.69 20.75 8.23
CA LEU A 128 -5.06 20.70 6.82
C LEU A 128 -5.29 19.23 6.46
N ALA A 129 -6.53 18.90 6.14
CA ALA A 129 -6.87 17.54 5.74
C ALA A 129 -6.32 17.26 4.33
N VAL A 130 -5.61 16.14 4.20
CA VAL A 130 -5.06 15.66 2.94
C VAL A 130 -5.35 14.17 2.77
N SER A 131 -5.42 13.72 1.52
CA SER A 131 -5.41 12.31 1.13
C SER A 131 -4.14 11.98 0.35
N ILE A 132 -3.88 10.69 0.11
CA ILE A 132 -2.86 10.29 -0.87
C ILE A 132 -3.11 11.00 -2.21
N SER A 133 -2.03 11.40 -2.86
CA SER A 133 -2.01 12.16 -4.12
C SER A 133 -2.57 13.58 -4.02
N THR A 134 -2.91 14.09 -2.83
CA THR A 134 -3.18 15.53 -2.67
C THR A 134 -1.92 16.31 -3.05
N GLU A 135 -2.08 17.36 -3.85
CA GLU A 135 -0.98 18.25 -4.20
C GLU A 135 -1.08 19.52 -3.36
N LEU A 136 0.04 19.91 -2.74
CA LEU A 136 0.15 21.09 -1.91
C LEU A 136 1.07 22.10 -2.57
N TYR A 137 0.72 23.38 -2.48
CA TYR A 137 1.69 24.44 -2.66
C TYR A 137 2.27 24.81 -1.31
N VAL A 138 3.56 24.60 -1.13
CA VAL A 138 4.32 25.19 -0.03
C VAL A 138 4.99 26.44 -0.55
N SER A 139 4.59 27.60 -0.02
CA SER A 139 5.13 28.91 -0.43
C SER A 139 5.94 29.52 0.71
N PHE A 140 7.11 30.07 0.45
CA PHE A 140 7.93 30.67 1.49
C PHE A 140 8.76 31.84 0.98
N ASP A 141 8.75 32.92 1.75
CA ASP A 141 9.48 34.16 1.51
C ASP A 141 10.86 34.06 2.16
N VAL A 142 11.90 34.22 1.36
CA VAL A 142 13.27 33.89 1.79
C VAL A 142 14.32 34.86 1.26
N ASP A 143 15.36 35.06 2.05
CA ASP A 143 16.69 35.47 1.60
C ASP A 143 17.76 34.52 2.17
N GLY A 144 18.86 34.35 1.43
CA GLY A 144 19.95 33.45 1.79
C GLY A 144 20.01 32.16 0.96
N ALA A 145 20.64 31.12 1.53
CA ALA A 145 20.96 29.87 0.85
C ALA A 145 20.02 28.73 1.28
N MET A 146 19.39 28.09 0.31
CA MET A 146 18.50 26.94 0.49
C MET A 146 19.21 25.66 0.04
N ALA A 147 19.03 24.58 0.78
CA ALA A 147 19.35 23.26 0.25
C ALA A 147 18.39 22.96 -0.91
N ALA A 148 18.84 22.24 -1.94
CA ALA A 148 18.01 21.93 -3.11
C ALA A 148 18.28 20.53 -3.69
N SER A 149 17.31 19.99 -4.42
CA SER A 149 17.44 18.75 -5.22
C SER A 149 18.35 18.98 -6.41
N TYR A 150 19.00 17.94 -6.94
CA TYR A 150 19.86 18.09 -8.14
C TYR A 150 19.02 18.37 -9.39
N ILE A 151 17.88 17.68 -9.51
CA ILE A 151 17.06 17.70 -10.73
C ILE A 151 15.81 18.58 -10.58
N ASN A 152 15.21 18.91 -11.74
CA ASN A 152 13.94 19.61 -11.85
C ASN A 152 12.77 18.60 -11.87
N ALA A 153 12.34 18.11 -10.71
CA ALA A 153 11.28 17.09 -10.61
C ALA A 153 9.89 17.63 -10.21
N PHE A 154 9.74 18.94 -10.01
CA PHE A 154 8.51 19.54 -9.48
C PHE A 154 7.87 20.51 -10.49
N PRO A 155 7.22 19.98 -11.54
CA PRO A 155 6.54 20.82 -12.51
C PRO A 155 5.50 21.70 -11.85
N ASP A 156 5.14 22.82 -12.51
CA ASP A 156 4.15 23.77 -11.98
C ASP A 156 4.59 24.44 -10.66
N SER A 157 5.91 24.61 -10.47
CA SER A 157 6.54 25.32 -9.35
C SER A 157 7.27 26.58 -9.81
N TYR A 158 7.33 27.60 -8.95
CA TYR A 158 7.70 28.97 -9.33
C TYR A 158 8.54 29.69 -8.27
N ALA A 159 9.35 30.63 -8.73
CA ALA A 159 9.98 31.67 -7.91
C ALA A 159 9.42 33.05 -8.28
N PHE A 160 9.06 33.86 -7.29
CA PHE A 160 8.52 35.20 -7.45
C PHE A 160 9.42 36.21 -6.74
N ALA A 161 9.61 37.39 -7.31
CA ALA A 161 10.31 38.47 -6.61
C ALA A 161 9.46 39.00 -5.45
N GLY A 162 10.09 39.28 -4.31
CA GLY A 162 9.45 39.86 -3.13
C GLY A 162 8.77 38.84 -2.23
N SER A 163 7.82 39.32 -1.41
CA SER A 163 7.10 38.54 -0.39
C SER A 163 5.65 38.32 -0.83
N VAL A 164 5.37 37.17 -1.43
CA VAL A 164 4.05 36.80 -1.96
C VAL A 164 3.56 35.43 -1.48
N ALA A 165 4.16 34.84 -0.44
CA ALA A 165 3.78 33.51 0.07
C ALA A 165 2.28 33.41 0.42
N GLY A 166 1.66 34.50 0.89
CA GLY A 166 0.24 34.56 1.24
C GLY A 166 -0.73 34.87 0.08
N LEU A 167 -0.24 35.12 -1.14
CA LEU A 167 -1.12 35.49 -2.25
C LEU A 167 -1.73 34.26 -2.94
N GLN A 168 -3.05 34.29 -3.17
CA GLN A 168 -3.79 33.22 -3.84
C GLN A 168 -3.32 32.98 -5.29
N ALA A 169 -3.07 34.07 -6.03
CA ALA A 169 -2.70 34.05 -7.44
C ALA A 169 -1.66 35.14 -7.77
N PRO A 170 -0.40 34.98 -7.32
CA PRO A 170 0.67 35.92 -7.64
C PRO A 170 0.98 35.91 -9.14
N SER A 171 1.24 37.09 -9.70
CA SER A 171 1.66 37.28 -11.09
C SER A 171 3.19 37.37 -11.21
N GLY A 172 3.73 37.05 -12.39
CA GLY A 172 5.15 37.31 -12.70
C GLY A 172 6.16 36.31 -12.14
N GLY A 173 5.71 35.09 -11.79
CA GLY A 173 6.61 34.02 -11.33
C GLY A 173 7.41 33.40 -12.47
N ALA A 174 8.71 33.20 -12.25
CA ALA A 174 9.57 32.41 -13.13
C ALA A 174 9.47 30.93 -12.75
N PRO A 175 9.46 29.99 -13.70
CA PRO A 175 9.51 28.56 -13.38
C PRO A 175 10.73 28.21 -12.52
N PHE A 176 10.50 27.50 -11.43
CA PHE A 176 11.54 26.96 -10.55
C PHE A 176 11.09 25.59 -10.07
N MET A 177 11.56 24.53 -10.73
CA MET A 177 11.03 23.17 -10.61
C MET A 177 11.91 22.23 -9.79
N ARG A 178 12.85 22.77 -9.02
CA ARG A 178 13.65 22.02 -8.04
C ARG A 178 12.91 22.03 -6.70
N ALA A 179 13.06 20.97 -5.91
CA ALA A 179 12.82 21.12 -4.48
C ALA A 179 13.89 22.05 -3.93
N ALA A 180 13.48 23.05 -3.16
CA ALA A 180 14.39 23.95 -2.47
C ALA A 180 13.81 24.26 -1.09
N ALA A 181 14.70 24.26 -0.10
CA ALA A 181 14.44 24.35 1.34
C ALA A 181 13.52 23.26 1.91
N VAL A 182 12.34 23.03 1.33
CA VAL A 182 11.35 22.05 1.80
C VAL A 182 11.86 20.64 1.53
N ASP A 183 12.29 19.94 2.57
CA ASP A 183 12.79 18.56 2.45
C ASP A 183 11.75 17.50 2.77
N THR A 184 10.78 17.79 3.66
CA THR A 184 9.86 16.78 4.20
C THR A 184 8.52 17.40 4.54
N ILE A 185 7.44 16.68 4.21
CA ILE A 185 6.10 16.94 4.74
C ILE A 185 5.68 15.70 5.50
N ASP A 186 5.55 15.83 6.82
CA ASP A 186 4.98 14.78 7.65
C ASP A 186 3.48 15.00 7.81
N VAL A 187 2.72 13.91 7.67
CA VAL A 187 1.28 13.88 7.90
C VAL A 187 1.02 13.06 9.15
N GLU A 188 0.17 13.56 10.05
CA GLU A 188 -0.26 12.83 11.22
C GLU A 188 -1.43 11.89 10.90
N GLY A 189 -1.29 10.64 11.32
CA GLY A 189 -2.35 9.63 11.26
C GLY A 189 -1.97 8.37 12.05
N PRO A 190 -2.81 7.32 11.99
CA PRO A 190 -2.48 6.02 12.58
C PRO A 190 -1.16 5.50 12.03
N ARG A 191 -0.30 4.95 12.89
CA ARG A 191 1.00 4.41 12.46
C ARG A 191 0.81 3.34 11.39
N THR A 192 1.46 3.50 10.26
CA THR A 192 1.52 2.51 9.17
C THR A 192 2.98 2.10 8.94
N LYS A 193 3.21 1.16 8.02
CA LYS A 193 4.51 1.14 7.34
C LYS A 193 4.77 2.48 6.68
N ALA A 194 6.04 2.87 6.68
CA ALA A 194 6.54 4.03 5.96
C ALA A 194 7.93 3.69 5.44
N ILE A 195 8.14 3.93 4.16
CA ILE A 195 9.29 3.44 3.43
C ILE A 195 10.10 4.64 2.94
N VAL A 196 11.42 4.60 3.08
CA VAL A 196 12.32 5.55 2.42
C VAL A 196 13.08 4.85 1.30
N ALA A 197 13.00 5.41 0.08
CA ALA A 197 13.78 4.97 -1.07
C ALA A 197 15.10 5.74 -1.12
N ILE A 198 16.21 5.05 -0.88
CA ILE A 198 17.57 5.59 -0.89
C ILE A 198 18.20 5.21 -2.22
N GLY A 199 18.75 6.18 -2.94
CA GLY A 199 19.37 5.86 -4.23
C GLY A 199 20.03 7.03 -4.93
N ASP A 200 20.33 6.81 -6.21
CA ASP A 200 20.97 7.79 -7.06
C ASP A 200 19.97 8.55 -7.96
N SER A 201 20.40 9.02 -9.13
CA SER A 201 19.57 9.72 -10.12
C SER A 201 18.38 8.88 -10.60
N ILE A 202 18.51 7.55 -10.62
CA ILE A 202 17.44 6.63 -10.99
C ILE A 202 16.29 6.73 -9.97
N THR A 203 16.63 6.79 -8.69
CA THR A 203 15.66 6.91 -7.59
C THR A 203 15.14 8.33 -7.44
N GLU A 204 15.98 9.36 -7.61
CA GLU A 204 15.53 10.77 -7.61
C GLU A 204 14.49 11.04 -8.72
N GLY A 205 14.54 10.26 -9.81
CA GLY A 205 13.55 10.31 -10.89
C GLY A 205 14.03 11.05 -12.13
N TYR A 206 15.34 11.08 -12.37
CA TYR A 206 15.91 11.67 -13.59
C TYR A 206 15.61 10.79 -14.80
N ILE A 207 14.93 11.36 -15.79
CA ILE A 207 14.45 10.68 -17.01
C ILE A 207 14.91 11.44 -18.26
N SER A 208 15.11 12.75 -18.17
CA SER A 208 15.29 13.66 -19.29
C SER A 208 16.48 13.37 -20.20
N GLY A 209 17.51 12.68 -19.69
CA GLY A 209 18.71 12.32 -20.44
C GLY A 209 19.51 13.52 -20.96
N ASN A 210 19.22 14.74 -20.48
CA ASN A 210 19.94 15.96 -20.84
C ASN A 210 20.29 16.76 -19.58
N TRP A 211 21.58 16.77 -19.24
CA TRP A 211 22.08 17.41 -18.03
C TRP A 211 22.12 18.93 -18.21
N GLY A 212 21.36 19.69 -17.42
CA GLY A 212 21.38 21.16 -17.43
C GLY A 212 20.13 21.83 -16.86
N ASN A 213 20.08 23.16 -16.92
CA ASN A 213 18.95 23.99 -16.48
C ASN A 213 17.69 23.88 -17.37
N TYR A 214 17.60 22.87 -18.22
CA TYR A 214 16.46 22.70 -19.10
C TYR A 214 15.35 21.96 -18.36
N VAL A 215 14.20 22.61 -18.32
CA VAL A 215 12.92 22.04 -17.89
C VAL A 215 12.51 21.00 -18.93
N ASN A 216 13.02 19.78 -18.81
CA ASN A 216 12.51 18.70 -19.64
C ASN A 216 11.20 18.20 -18.99
N ALA A 217 10.12 18.20 -19.76
CA ALA A 217 8.78 17.86 -19.32
C ALA A 217 8.63 16.42 -18.77
N ASN A 218 9.65 15.59 -18.92
CA ASN A 218 9.63 14.20 -18.46
C ASN A 218 10.07 14.03 -17.00
N ASP A 219 10.85 14.95 -16.45
CA ASP A 219 11.32 14.90 -15.06
C ASP A 219 10.20 15.39 -14.15
N ASP A 220 9.52 14.44 -13.52
CA ASP A 220 8.40 14.66 -12.63
C ASP A 220 8.51 13.65 -11.49
N TYR A 221 8.48 14.12 -10.25
CA TYR A 221 8.54 13.30 -9.05
C TYR A 221 7.54 12.15 -9.09
N ARG A 222 6.35 12.39 -9.69
CA ARG A 222 5.28 11.40 -9.82
C ARG A 222 5.62 10.26 -10.80
N ASN A 223 6.59 10.48 -11.69
CA ASN A 223 7.10 9.47 -12.61
C ASN A 223 8.28 8.67 -12.03
N ALA A 224 8.82 9.04 -10.87
CA ALA A 224 9.86 8.26 -10.21
C ALA A 224 9.29 6.94 -9.67
N TRP A 225 10.06 5.85 -9.75
CA TRP A 225 9.61 4.54 -9.27
C TRP A 225 9.10 4.53 -7.80
N PRO A 226 9.64 5.32 -6.83
CA PRO A 226 9.10 5.34 -5.46
C PRO A 226 7.67 5.89 -5.41
N ALA A 227 7.40 6.98 -6.15
CA ALA A 227 6.09 7.59 -6.21
C ALA A 227 5.07 6.69 -6.93
N ILE A 228 5.50 5.98 -7.97
CA ILE A 228 4.68 4.98 -8.67
C ILE A 228 4.34 3.82 -7.73
N ALA A 229 5.33 3.28 -7.01
CA ALA A 229 5.12 2.21 -6.04
C ALA A 229 4.19 2.65 -4.90
N GLN A 230 4.33 3.88 -4.40
CA GLN A 230 3.41 4.46 -3.42
C GLN A 230 1.97 4.51 -3.94
N GLY A 231 1.76 4.96 -5.19
CA GLY A 231 0.43 4.99 -5.78
C GLY A 231 -0.20 3.59 -5.94
N LEU A 232 0.60 2.58 -6.24
CA LEU A 232 0.14 1.20 -6.39
C LEU A 232 -0.12 0.48 -5.07
N THR A 233 0.65 0.79 -4.02
CA THR A 233 0.56 0.12 -2.71
C THR A 233 -0.34 0.85 -1.71
N GLY A 234 -0.52 2.17 -1.87
CA GLY A 234 -1.13 3.02 -0.85
C GLY A 234 -0.27 3.24 0.40
N LEU A 235 0.96 2.73 0.42
CA LEU A 235 1.92 2.93 1.51
C LEU A 235 2.70 4.23 1.29
N PRO A 236 3.03 5.01 2.35
CA PRO A 236 3.98 6.10 2.25
C PRO A 236 5.35 5.56 1.80
N ILE A 237 5.80 5.97 0.60
CA ILE A 237 7.14 5.69 0.07
C ILE A 237 7.76 7.03 -0.34
N VAL A 238 8.69 7.50 0.48
CA VAL A 238 9.30 8.82 0.31
C VAL A 238 10.69 8.71 -0.30
N ASN A 239 11.10 9.72 -1.04
CA ASN A 239 12.26 9.65 -1.93
C ASN A 239 13.48 10.37 -1.33
N ALA A 240 14.57 9.65 -1.11
CA ALA A 240 15.86 10.16 -0.67
C ALA A 240 16.95 9.96 -1.74
N GLY A 241 16.55 9.88 -3.02
CA GLY A 241 17.47 9.77 -4.15
C GLY A 241 18.25 11.07 -4.39
N VAL A 242 19.54 10.94 -4.72
CA VAL A 242 20.43 12.08 -5.05
C VAL A 242 21.19 11.78 -6.34
N ALA A 243 20.99 12.58 -7.38
CA ALA A 243 21.63 12.36 -8.68
C ALA A 243 23.16 12.42 -8.59
N GLY A 244 23.81 11.47 -9.27
CA GLY A 244 25.26 11.31 -9.24
C GLY A 244 25.82 10.64 -7.98
N GLN A 245 24.98 10.39 -6.97
CA GLN A 245 25.44 9.76 -5.73
C GLN A 245 25.82 8.29 -5.94
N GLY A 246 26.96 7.90 -5.38
CA GLY A 246 27.35 6.50 -5.22
C GLY A 246 27.14 6.00 -3.77
N VAL A 247 27.46 4.74 -3.52
CA VAL A 247 27.31 4.08 -2.20
C VAL A 247 27.96 4.92 -1.08
N PHE A 248 29.19 5.41 -1.32
CA PHE A 248 29.97 6.17 -0.32
C PHE A 248 29.41 7.57 -0.07
N GLY A 249 28.84 8.20 -1.09
CA GLY A 249 28.14 9.49 -0.95
C GLY A 249 26.86 9.33 -0.14
N ALA A 250 26.09 8.26 -0.39
CA ALA A 250 24.89 7.95 0.38
C ALA A 250 25.22 7.66 1.84
N ALA A 251 26.29 6.89 2.10
CA ALA A 251 26.76 6.67 3.46
C ALA A 251 27.16 8.00 4.15
N SER A 252 27.87 8.90 3.45
CA SER A 252 28.33 10.17 4.03
C SER A 252 27.19 11.13 4.36
N SER A 253 26.12 11.13 3.56
CA SER A 253 24.97 12.02 3.72
C SER A 253 23.84 11.43 4.59
N LEU A 254 23.96 10.15 4.98
CA LEU A 254 22.90 9.38 5.61
C LEU A 254 22.28 10.06 6.84
N ASP A 255 23.12 10.64 7.72
CA ASP A 255 22.64 11.31 8.93
C ASP A 255 21.86 12.60 8.63
N ALA A 256 22.19 13.27 7.52
CA ALA A 256 21.63 14.57 7.16
C ALA A 256 20.39 14.47 6.28
N GLU A 257 20.24 13.39 5.49
CA GLU A 257 19.11 13.21 4.58
C GLU A 257 18.12 12.15 5.08
N VAL A 258 18.58 10.99 5.58
CA VAL A 258 17.72 9.83 5.83
C VAL A 258 17.37 9.66 7.31
N LEU A 259 18.37 9.66 8.20
CA LEU A 259 18.14 9.35 9.63
C LEU A 259 17.41 10.47 10.39
N THR A 260 17.18 11.61 9.73
CA THR A 260 16.32 12.69 10.25
C THR A 260 14.82 12.35 10.15
N LEU A 261 14.45 11.40 9.29
CA LEU A 261 13.07 10.97 9.09
C LEU A 261 12.54 10.20 10.30
N GLN A 262 11.26 10.40 10.60
CA GLN A 262 10.60 9.77 11.75
C GLN A 262 9.59 8.73 11.31
N GLY A 263 9.53 7.63 12.06
CA GLY A 263 8.51 6.60 11.86
C GLY A 263 8.69 5.76 10.59
N ILE A 264 9.86 5.82 9.94
CA ILE A 264 10.24 4.86 8.89
C ILE A 264 10.28 3.44 9.49
N THR A 265 9.80 2.46 8.73
CA THR A 265 9.82 1.05 9.07
C THR A 265 10.73 0.25 8.15
N ASP A 266 10.81 0.66 6.88
CA ASP A 266 11.55 -0.05 5.84
C ASP A 266 12.36 0.95 5.00
N CYS A 267 13.52 0.51 4.52
CA CYS A 267 14.29 1.24 3.53
C CYS A 267 14.39 0.41 2.27
N VAL A 268 14.32 1.05 1.10
CA VAL A 268 14.65 0.42 -0.19
C VAL A 268 15.92 1.09 -0.70
N VAL A 269 16.98 0.32 -0.87
CA VAL A 269 18.29 0.82 -1.31
C VAL A 269 18.53 0.39 -2.75
N LEU A 270 18.54 1.35 -3.69
CA LEU A 270 18.95 1.15 -5.08
C LEU A 270 20.09 2.13 -5.39
N ILE A 271 21.32 1.70 -5.13
CA ILE A 271 22.52 2.53 -5.28
C ILE A 271 23.76 1.70 -5.61
N GLY A 272 24.69 2.30 -6.35
CA GLY A 272 25.91 1.65 -6.81
C GLY A 272 26.22 1.89 -8.29
N THR A 273 25.23 2.35 -9.07
CA THR A 273 25.35 2.61 -10.51
C THR A 273 26.52 3.55 -10.84
N ASN A 274 26.73 4.59 -10.03
CA ASN A 274 27.78 5.58 -10.22
C ASN A 274 29.16 5.10 -9.75
N ASP A 275 29.22 4.06 -8.92
CA ASP A 275 30.48 3.52 -8.41
C ASP A 275 31.14 2.54 -9.40
N LEU A 276 30.37 1.99 -10.36
CA LEU A 276 30.83 0.93 -11.27
C LEU A 276 32.03 1.33 -12.13
N GLY A 277 32.17 2.62 -12.48
CA GLY A 277 33.31 3.13 -13.22
C GLY A 277 34.59 3.20 -12.38
N ALA A 278 34.46 3.67 -11.13
CA ALA A 278 35.60 4.03 -10.29
C ALA A 278 36.03 2.97 -9.27
N ASN A 279 35.18 1.99 -8.94
CA ASN A 279 35.41 1.03 -7.85
C ASN A 279 35.33 -0.42 -8.32
N THR A 280 36.01 -1.33 -7.61
CA THR A 280 35.84 -2.78 -7.78
C THR A 280 34.50 -3.25 -7.20
N ALA A 281 34.01 -4.42 -7.62
CA ALA A 281 32.80 -5.03 -7.07
C ALA A 281 32.90 -5.21 -5.55
N ASP A 282 33.98 -5.84 -5.07
CA ASP A 282 34.23 -6.03 -3.62
C ASP A 282 34.18 -4.73 -2.82
N ARG A 283 34.66 -3.62 -3.40
CA ARG A 283 34.63 -2.31 -2.74
C ARG A 283 33.20 -1.76 -2.67
N ILE A 284 32.41 -1.94 -3.72
CA ILE A 284 30.99 -1.55 -3.75
C ILE A 284 30.21 -2.40 -2.74
N GLU A 285 30.42 -3.72 -2.73
CA GLU A 285 29.80 -4.67 -1.79
C GLU A 285 30.10 -4.30 -0.34
N ALA A 286 31.38 -4.09 0.01
CA ALA A 286 31.79 -3.66 1.36
C ALA A 286 31.18 -2.30 1.73
N GLY A 287 31.06 -1.38 0.78
CA GLY A 287 30.37 -0.10 0.97
C GLY A 287 28.88 -0.28 1.27
N LEU A 288 28.20 -1.17 0.54
CA LEU A 288 26.78 -1.48 0.75
C LEU A 288 26.57 -2.14 2.11
N GLU A 289 27.43 -3.08 2.51
CA GLU A 289 27.37 -3.70 3.84
C GLU A 289 27.53 -2.68 4.96
N ALA A 290 28.47 -1.73 4.82
CA ALA A 290 28.66 -0.65 5.78
C ALA A 290 27.45 0.29 5.85
N LEU A 291 26.84 0.62 4.71
CA LEU A 291 25.61 1.38 4.64
C LEU A 291 24.46 0.63 5.34
N PHE A 292 24.29 -0.65 5.04
CA PHE A 292 23.27 -1.49 5.66
C PHE A 292 23.45 -1.61 7.17
N ALA A 293 24.69 -1.76 7.65
CA ALA A 293 24.98 -1.81 9.08
C ALA A 293 24.45 -0.57 9.84
N ARG A 294 24.55 0.62 9.23
CA ARG A 294 24.00 1.86 9.80
C ARG A 294 22.48 1.94 9.73
N LEU A 295 21.86 1.34 8.71
CA LEU A 295 20.41 1.33 8.52
C LEU A 295 19.67 0.31 9.40
N ARG A 296 20.32 -0.76 9.86
CA ARG A 296 19.67 -1.88 10.58
C ARG A 296 18.90 -1.49 11.85
N SER A 297 19.35 -0.45 12.57
CA SER A 297 18.63 0.05 13.75
C SER A 297 17.48 0.99 13.39
N PHE A 298 17.45 1.48 12.15
CA PHE A 298 16.48 2.45 11.66
C PHE A 298 15.33 1.80 10.90
N CYS A 299 15.60 0.79 10.07
CA CYS A 299 14.60 0.20 9.18
C CYS A 299 14.93 -1.25 8.75
N GLY A 300 13.91 -1.99 8.32
CA GLY A 300 14.08 -3.23 7.56
C GLY A 300 14.58 -2.93 6.15
N ILE A 301 15.68 -3.56 5.74
CA ILE A 301 16.37 -3.18 4.50
C ILE A 301 15.91 -4.06 3.34
N TRP A 302 15.37 -3.45 2.30
CA TRP A 302 15.21 -4.00 0.97
C TRP A 302 16.32 -3.46 0.07
N VAL A 303 16.86 -4.29 -0.81
CA VAL A 303 17.88 -3.86 -1.77
C VAL A 303 17.43 -4.14 -3.19
N GLY A 304 17.62 -3.16 -4.07
CA GLY A 304 17.37 -3.27 -5.49
C GLY A 304 18.63 -3.70 -6.24
N THR A 305 18.54 -4.66 -7.16
CA THR A 305 19.65 -4.96 -8.09
C THR A 305 19.92 -3.76 -9.01
N LEU A 306 21.18 -3.54 -9.35
CA LEU A 306 21.60 -2.50 -10.29
C LEU A 306 21.05 -2.77 -11.70
N LEU A 307 20.61 -1.70 -12.36
CA LEU A 307 20.04 -1.74 -13.70
C LEU A 307 21.11 -1.92 -14.78
N PRO A 308 20.75 -2.24 -16.05
CA PRO A 308 21.69 -2.18 -17.16
C PRO A 308 22.46 -0.84 -17.22
N LYS A 309 23.76 -0.91 -17.49
CA LYS A 309 24.66 0.26 -17.58
C LYS A 309 25.40 0.20 -18.92
N GLU A 310 24.68 0.58 -19.99
CA GLU A 310 25.20 0.59 -21.37
C GLU A 310 26.23 1.71 -21.59
N ASN A 311 26.07 2.83 -20.90
CA ASN A 311 27.03 3.93 -20.92
C ASN A 311 27.92 3.86 -19.65
N PRO A 312 29.17 3.37 -19.75
CA PRO A 312 29.94 3.00 -18.58
C PRO A 312 30.44 4.19 -17.77
N VAL A 313 30.72 5.34 -18.41
CA VAL A 313 31.36 6.55 -17.85
C VAL A 313 32.64 6.22 -17.02
N ASP A 314 33.80 6.73 -17.45
CA ASP A 314 35.08 6.60 -16.73
C ASP A 314 35.70 5.18 -16.63
N ALA A 315 35.16 4.17 -17.32
CA ALA A 315 35.79 2.84 -17.44
C ALA A 315 35.40 2.09 -18.73
N PRO A 316 36.14 1.04 -19.14
CA PRO A 316 35.73 0.18 -20.25
C PRO A 316 34.40 -0.53 -19.98
N TYR A 317 33.54 -0.63 -21.00
CA TYR A 317 32.21 -1.24 -20.89
C TYR A 317 32.24 -2.65 -20.29
N ALA A 318 33.13 -3.52 -20.76
CA ALA A 318 33.28 -4.88 -20.24
C ALA A 318 33.60 -4.92 -18.74
N THR A 319 34.39 -3.97 -18.25
CA THR A 319 34.73 -3.84 -16.83
C THR A 319 33.51 -3.44 -16.00
N VAL A 320 32.74 -2.45 -16.46
CA VAL A 320 31.51 -2.00 -15.80
C VAL A 320 30.47 -3.11 -15.75
N VAL A 321 30.28 -3.83 -16.86
CA VAL A 321 29.38 -4.99 -16.93
C VAL A 321 29.80 -6.09 -15.95
N ALA A 322 31.08 -6.47 -15.94
CA ALA A 322 31.57 -7.51 -15.03
C ALA A 322 31.37 -7.14 -13.55
N ARG A 323 31.66 -5.88 -13.18
CA ARG A 323 31.45 -5.37 -11.81
C ARG A 323 29.97 -5.36 -11.44
N ARG A 324 29.11 -4.90 -12.34
CA ARG A 324 27.66 -4.85 -12.16
C ARG A 324 27.07 -6.24 -11.93
N ILE A 325 27.50 -7.22 -12.73
CA ILE A 325 27.09 -8.63 -12.58
C ILE A 325 27.52 -9.17 -11.22
N ALA A 326 28.78 -8.95 -10.81
CA ALA A 326 29.28 -9.39 -9.52
C ALA A 326 28.50 -8.78 -8.34
N VAL A 327 28.26 -7.46 -8.36
CA VAL A 327 27.45 -6.78 -7.33
C VAL A 327 26.02 -7.31 -7.31
N ASN A 328 25.39 -7.54 -8.47
CA ASN A 328 24.03 -8.09 -8.53
C ASN A 328 23.96 -9.54 -8.04
N ASP A 329 24.96 -10.37 -8.31
CA ASP A 329 25.07 -11.73 -7.78
C ASP A 329 25.19 -11.72 -6.25
N TRP A 330 26.05 -10.85 -5.71
CA TRP A 330 26.16 -10.64 -4.26
C TRP A 330 24.83 -10.14 -3.65
N ILE A 331 24.16 -9.18 -4.29
CA ILE A 331 22.84 -8.69 -3.85
C ILE A 331 21.84 -9.83 -3.73
N ARG A 332 21.78 -10.73 -4.72
CA ARG A 332 20.79 -11.82 -4.76
C ARG A 332 21.08 -12.93 -3.75
N HIS A 333 22.34 -13.19 -3.46
CA HIS A 333 22.73 -14.44 -2.79
C HIS A 333 23.44 -14.26 -1.46
N GLN A 334 23.99 -13.08 -1.17
CA GLN A 334 24.88 -12.86 -0.02
C GLN A 334 24.46 -11.67 0.85
N ALA A 335 23.79 -10.67 0.29
CA ALA A 335 23.35 -9.48 1.03
C ALA A 335 22.48 -9.84 2.25
N GLN A 336 22.91 -9.39 3.43
CA GLN A 336 22.20 -9.64 4.70
C GLN A 336 21.13 -8.58 4.93
N VAL A 337 20.01 -8.75 4.24
CA VAL A 337 18.88 -7.80 4.13
C VAL A 337 17.54 -8.52 4.32
N LYS A 338 16.46 -7.76 4.48
CA LYS A 338 15.09 -8.28 4.61
C LYS A 338 14.61 -8.96 3.32
N GLY A 339 15.04 -8.45 2.17
CA GLY A 339 14.81 -9.07 0.88
C GLY A 339 15.33 -8.25 -0.29
N VAL A 340 15.24 -8.84 -1.48
CA VAL A 340 15.73 -8.27 -2.74
C VAL A 340 14.56 -7.89 -3.63
N ILE A 341 14.64 -6.71 -4.25
CA ILE A 341 13.75 -6.27 -5.32
C ILE A 341 14.57 -6.39 -6.62
N ASP A 342 14.30 -7.42 -7.40
CA ASP A 342 15.12 -7.73 -8.58
C ASP A 342 14.72 -6.86 -9.78
N PHE A 343 15.24 -5.63 -9.78
CA PHE A 343 14.95 -4.62 -10.79
C PHE A 343 15.64 -4.87 -12.14
N GLU A 344 16.73 -5.61 -12.18
CA GLU A 344 17.49 -5.86 -13.41
C GLU A 344 16.63 -6.51 -14.51
N PRO A 345 16.01 -7.69 -14.29
CA PRO A 345 15.27 -8.38 -15.34
C PRO A 345 14.00 -7.63 -15.78
N VAL A 346 13.46 -6.71 -14.97
CA VAL A 346 12.22 -6.00 -15.34
C VAL A 346 12.45 -4.88 -16.35
N VAL A 347 13.66 -4.35 -16.45
CA VAL A 347 14.00 -3.30 -17.44
C VAL A 347 14.98 -3.74 -18.51
N ALA A 348 15.61 -4.90 -18.35
CA ALA A 348 16.58 -5.39 -19.30
C ALA A 348 15.95 -6.01 -20.57
N LEU A 349 16.74 -6.07 -21.63
CA LEU A 349 16.42 -6.81 -22.83
C LEU A 349 16.48 -8.31 -22.52
N PRO A 350 15.43 -9.12 -22.76
CA PRO A 350 15.42 -10.53 -22.38
C PRO A 350 16.55 -11.37 -22.98
N SER A 351 17.07 -10.98 -24.15
CA SER A 351 18.19 -11.66 -24.82
C SER A 351 19.57 -11.16 -24.36
N ASP A 352 19.65 -10.03 -23.67
CA ASP A 352 20.90 -9.45 -23.16
C ASP A 352 20.60 -8.58 -21.93
N ILE A 353 20.84 -9.17 -20.75
CA ILE A 353 20.60 -8.56 -19.43
C ILE A 353 21.42 -7.27 -19.21
N ASN A 354 22.44 -7.02 -20.03
CA ASN A 354 23.32 -5.84 -19.91
C ASN A 354 22.82 -4.63 -20.70
N ARG A 355 21.67 -4.75 -21.36
CA ARG A 355 21.03 -3.68 -22.13
C ARG A 355 19.61 -3.47 -21.66
N PHE A 356 19.14 -2.23 -21.73
CA PHE A 356 17.73 -1.93 -21.53
C PHE A 356 16.89 -2.56 -22.64
N GLY A 357 15.68 -3.01 -22.29
CA GLY A 357 14.67 -3.39 -23.27
C GLY A 357 14.27 -2.19 -24.14
N PRO A 358 13.70 -2.43 -25.35
CA PRO A 358 13.34 -1.35 -26.27
C PRO A 358 12.42 -0.30 -25.61
N GLY A 359 12.86 0.96 -25.60
CA GLY A 359 12.12 2.07 -25.01
C GLY A 359 12.12 2.14 -23.47
N LEU A 360 12.87 1.27 -22.79
CA LEU A 360 12.96 1.25 -21.32
C LEU A 360 14.13 2.06 -20.76
N GLY A 361 15.18 2.30 -21.55
CA GLY A 361 16.31 3.18 -21.21
C GLY A 361 16.37 4.42 -22.10
N GLN A 362 16.86 5.53 -21.54
CA GLN A 362 16.97 6.82 -22.23
C GLN A 362 18.38 7.07 -22.80
N ASP A 363 19.41 6.92 -21.96
CA ASP A 363 20.80 7.31 -22.25
C ASP A 363 21.82 6.20 -21.93
N GLY A 364 21.32 4.97 -21.80
CA GLY A 364 22.12 3.82 -21.39
C GLY A 364 22.44 3.77 -19.89
N ILE A 365 21.84 4.64 -19.08
CA ILE A 365 21.95 4.66 -17.62
C ILE A 365 20.56 4.77 -16.99
N HIS A 366 19.79 5.77 -17.44
CA HIS A 366 18.55 6.16 -16.82
C HIS A 366 17.35 5.51 -17.51
N PRO A 367 16.38 4.98 -16.74
CA PRO A 367 15.14 4.48 -17.30
C PRO A 367 14.30 5.60 -17.90
N THR A 368 13.53 5.30 -18.95
CA THR A 368 12.45 6.17 -19.42
C THR A 368 11.28 6.16 -18.42
N ILE A 369 10.23 6.96 -18.65
CA ILE A 369 8.96 6.84 -17.89
C ILE A 369 8.43 5.40 -17.91
N ALA A 370 8.56 4.70 -19.03
CA ALA A 370 8.14 3.30 -19.13
C ALA A 370 9.02 2.39 -18.26
N GLY A 371 10.33 2.59 -18.26
CA GLY A 371 11.25 1.87 -17.37
C GLY A 371 10.97 2.15 -15.89
N GLN A 372 10.84 3.42 -15.48
CA GLN A 372 10.47 3.81 -14.12
C GLN A 372 9.15 3.17 -13.67
N ARG A 373 8.17 3.03 -14.58
CA ARG A 373 6.90 2.33 -14.28
C ARG A 373 7.11 0.86 -13.97
N LEU A 374 7.97 0.16 -14.70
CA LEU A 374 8.28 -1.25 -14.43
C LEU A 374 9.01 -1.42 -13.09
N LEU A 375 9.95 -0.51 -12.78
CA LEU A 375 10.59 -0.48 -11.46
C LEU A 375 9.55 -0.26 -10.35
N GLY A 376 8.66 0.73 -10.50
CA GLY A 376 7.62 1.01 -9.51
C GLY A 376 6.64 -0.15 -9.32
N GLN A 377 6.30 -0.86 -10.40
CA GLN A 377 5.48 -2.07 -10.36
C GLN A 377 6.16 -3.22 -9.63
N GLU A 378 7.46 -3.44 -9.87
CA GLU A 378 8.22 -4.49 -9.20
C GLU A 378 8.43 -4.18 -7.72
N ALA A 379 8.76 -2.92 -7.39
CA ALA A 379 8.82 -2.47 -6.00
C ALA A 379 7.46 -2.65 -5.30
N ALA A 380 6.35 -2.24 -5.94
CA ALA A 380 5.03 -2.47 -5.40
C ALA A 380 4.72 -3.95 -5.22
N ARG A 381 5.06 -4.80 -6.19
CA ARG A 381 4.84 -6.25 -6.12
C ARG A 381 5.56 -6.86 -4.91
N VAL A 382 6.80 -6.47 -4.65
CA VAL A 382 7.56 -7.02 -3.51
C VAL A 382 7.11 -6.40 -2.18
N LEU A 383 6.90 -5.08 -2.14
CA LEU A 383 6.56 -4.36 -0.90
C LEU A 383 5.11 -4.57 -0.46
N ALA A 384 4.17 -4.70 -1.40
CA ALA A 384 2.76 -4.98 -1.10
C ALA A 384 2.51 -6.43 -0.70
N VAL A 385 3.34 -7.37 -1.14
CA VAL A 385 3.23 -8.80 -0.76
C VAL A 385 3.65 -9.04 0.70
N LEU A 386 4.15 -8.04 1.43
CA LEU A 386 4.84 -8.28 2.70
C LEU A 386 4.44 -7.36 3.83
N GLU A 387 3.16 -7.07 4.00
CA GLU A 387 2.58 -7.10 5.35
C GLU A 387 2.25 -8.55 5.71
N PRO A 388 2.91 -9.16 6.72
CA PRO A 388 2.10 -9.85 7.70
C PRO A 388 1.26 -8.76 8.34
N VAL A 389 0.11 -8.47 7.74
CA VAL A 389 -0.99 -7.91 8.51
C VAL A 389 -1.11 -8.93 9.63
N ALA A 390 -0.96 -8.49 10.88
CA ALA A 390 -1.51 -9.29 11.97
C ALA A 390 -2.98 -9.49 11.58
N ASP A 391 -3.27 -10.68 11.04
CA ASP A 391 -4.51 -11.14 10.40
C ASP A 391 -4.62 -11.23 8.85
N LEU A 392 -3.56 -11.57 8.11
CA LEU A 392 -3.69 -12.23 6.79
C LEU A 392 -2.89 -13.54 6.73
N GLN A 393 -3.17 -14.46 7.66
CA GLN A 393 -2.85 -15.85 7.39
C GLN A 393 -3.88 -16.36 6.38
N GLY A 394 -3.42 -16.88 5.23
CA GLY A 394 -4.31 -17.60 4.32
C GLY A 394 -5.06 -18.72 5.06
N PRO A 395 -6.19 -19.21 4.51
CA PRO A 395 -6.93 -20.29 5.14
C PRO A 395 -5.98 -21.47 5.39
N ARG A 396 -6.20 -22.23 6.47
CA ARG A 396 -5.51 -23.50 6.72
C ARG A 396 -6.56 -24.58 6.92
N ILE A 397 -6.41 -25.69 6.22
CA ILE A 397 -7.30 -26.84 6.33
C ILE A 397 -6.62 -27.88 7.21
N GLU A 398 -7.29 -28.32 8.27
CA GLU A 398 -6.82 -29.42 9.12
C GLU A 398 -7.54 -30.71 8.77
N THR A 399 -8.87 -30.67 8.73
CA THR A 399 -9.71 -31.86 8.50
C THR A 399 -10.98 -31.52 7.74
N ILE A 400 -11.57 -32.55 7.15
CA ILE A 400 -12.92 -32.56 6.57
C ILE A 400 -13.70 -33.72 7.21
N GLN A 401 -14.96 -33.49 7.56
CA GLN A 401 -15.85 -34.52 8.09
C GLN A 401 -17.24 -34.43 7.43
N PRO A 402 -17.77 -35.54 6.88
CA PRO A 402 -17.09 -36.81 6.63
C PRO A 402 -15.97 -36.67 5.58
N ALA A 403 -14.92 -37.50 5.70
CA ALA A 403 -13.81 -37.53 4.72
C ALA A 403 -14.14 -38.37 3.45
N SER A 404 -15.39 -38.83 3.31
CA SER A 404 -15.86 -39.50 2.10
C SER A 404 -17.35 -39.26 1.86
N GLY A 405 -17.81 -39.44 0.62
CA GLY A 405 -19.21 -39.26 0.22
C GLY A 405 -19.50 -39.71 -1.21
N SER A 406 -20.76 -39.63 -1.61
CA SER A 406 -21.26 -40.15 -2.89
C SER A 406 -20.63 -39.46 -4.11
N SER A 407 -20.22 -40.24 -5.12
CA SER A 407 -19.79 -39.73 -6.44
C SER A 407 -20.87 -38.92 -7.18
N ALA A 408 -22.14 -39.07 -6.80
CA ALA A 408 -23.24 -38.23 -7.30
C ALA A 408 -23.28 -36.81 -6.67
N GLY A 409 -22.42 -36.51 -5.69
CA GLY A 409 -22.46 -35.25 -4.92
C GLY A 409 -23.52 -35.26 -3.81
N GLY A 410 -23.79 -34.09 -3.23
CA GLY A 410 -24.83 -33.89 -2.21
C GLY A 410 -24.41 -34.24 -0.78
N THR A 411 -23.13 -34.57 -0.53
CA THR A 411 -22.64 -34.85 0.82
C THR A 411 -22.36 -33.53 1.54
N THR A 412 -23.03 -33.27 2.66
CA THR A 412 -22.71 -32.13 3.54
C THR A 412 -21.43 -32.41 4.30
N VAL A 413 -20.47 -31.50 4.20
CA VAL A 413 -19.14 -31.61 4.82
C VAL A 413 -18.87 -30.40 5.71
N GLN A 414 -18.17 -30.64 6.82
CA GLN A 414 -17.59 -29.62 7.69
C GLN A 414 -16.07 -29.64 7.54
N ILE A 415 -15.50 -28.46 7.28
CA ILE A 415 -14.07 -28.22 7.24
C ILE A 415 -13.66 -27.58 8.56
N SER A 416 -12.65 -28.15 9.22
CA SER A 416 -12.01 -27.55 10.39
C SER A 416 -10.62 -27.06 10.02
N GLY A 417 -10.24 -25.93 10.60
CA GLY A 417 -9.03 -25.25 10.21
C GLY A 417 -8.83 -23.91 10.93
N ALA A 418 -8.18 -22.99 10.23
CA ALA A 418 -7.98 -21.62 10.70
C ALA A 418 -8.14 -20.62 9.55
N ASN A 419 -8.43 -19.38 9.92
CA ASN A 419 -8.49 -18.20 9.04
C ASN A 419 -9.50 -18.32 7.89
N PHE A 420 -10.64 -18.98 8.12
CA PHE A 420 -11.78 -18.91 7.21
C PHE A 420 -12.52 -17.59 7.40
N VAL A 421 -12.92 -16.97 6.28
CA VAL A 421 -13.56 -15.65 6.30
C VAL A 421 -14.89 -15.70 5.52
N PRO A 422 -15.93 -14.95 5.94
CA PRO A 422 -17.18 -14.89 5.19
C PRO A 422 -16.95 -14.55 3.72
N GLY A 423 -17.48 -15.38 2.82
CA GLY A 423 -17.25 -15.29 1.37
C GLY A 423 -16.17 -16.24 0.84
N SER A 424 -15.50 -17.03 1.68
CA SER A 424 -14.64 -18.14 1.21
C SER A 424 -15.42 -19.10 0.32
N THR A 425 -14.74 -19.63 -0.70
CA THR A 425 -15.23 -20.66 -1.61
C THR A 425 -14.50 -21.98 -1.36
N LEU A 426 -15.11 -23.10 -1.76
CA LEU A 426 -14.55 -24.44 -1.61
C LEU A 426 -14.64 -25.20 -2.92
N THR A 427 -13.56 -25.88 -3.30
CA THR A 427 -13.56 -26.90 -4.36
C THR A 427 -13.08 -28.24 -3.82
N ILE A 428 -13.67 -29.33 -4.31
CA ILE A 428 -13.32 -30.71 -3.95
C ILE A 428 -13.12 -31.48 -5.25
N GLY A 429 -11.88 -31.93 -5.50
CA GLY A 429 -11.50 -32.50 -6.81
C GLY A 429 -11.59 -31.50 -7.97
N GLY A 430 -11.44 -30.20 -7.68
CA GLY A 430 -11.63 -29.13 -8.66
C GLY A 430 -13.08 -28.78 -8.99
N VAL A 431 -14.06 -29.49 -8.41
CA VAL A 431 -15.50 -29.18 -8.54
C VAL A 431 -15.91 -28.23 -7.41
N ALA A 432 -16.58 -27.13 -7.74
CA ALA A 432 -17.08 -26.18 -6.76
C ALA A 432 -18.14 -26.81 -5.84
N ALA A 433 -17.96 -26.67 -4.54
CA ALA A 433 -18.94 -27.09 -3.54
C ALA A 433 -20.06 -26.03 -3.42
N ALA A 434 -21.28 -26.46 -3.16
CA ALA A 434 -22.44 -25.60 -2.94
C ALA A 434 -22.59 -25.23 -1.45
N SER A 435 -23.41 -24.20 -1.17
CA SER A 435 -23.82 -23.81 0.19
C SER A 435 -22.64 -23.53 1.15
N VAL A 436 -21.55 -22.98 0.64
CA VAL A 436 -20.34 -22.69 1.43
C VAL A 436 -20.64 -21.61 2.46
N THR A 437 -20.59 -21.98 3.75
CA THR A 437 -20.89 -21.08 4.87
C THR A 437 -19.80 -21.19 5.93
N VAL A 438 -19.10 -20.08 6.18
CA VAL A 438 -18.14 -19.97 7.29
C VAL A 438 -18.90 -19.75 8.59
N THR A 439 -18.78 -20.67 9.53
CA THR A 439 -19.47 -20.61 10.83
C THR A 439 -18.62 -19.90 11.88
N THR A 440 -17.30 -20.11 11.85
CA THR A 440 -16.28 -19.37 12.63
C THR A 440 -14.99 -19.28 11.83
N SER A 441 -13.99 -18.51 12.28
CA SER A 441 -12.69 -18.48 11.62
C SER A 441 -11.98 -19.84 11.56
N GLY A 442 -12.42 -20.83 12.35
CA GLY A 442 -11.89 -22.20 12.32
C GLY A 442 -12.83 -23.25 11.73
N SER A 443 -14.03 -22.86 11.24
CA SER A 443 -14.97 -23.83 10.66
C SER A 443 -15.80 -23.30 9.50
N LEU A 444 -15.94 -24.13 8.46
CA LEU A 444 -16.76 -23.88 7.28
C LEU A 444 -17.60 -25.13 6.97
N THR A 445 -18.82 -24.94 6.47
CA THR A 445 -19.70 -26.02 5.99
C THR A 445 -19.95 -25.87 4.49
N ALA A 446 -20.10 -26.97 3.77
CA ALA A 446 -20.36 -26.98 2.33
C ALA A 446 -21.05 -28.28 1.89
N THR A 447 -21.53 -28.35 0.65
CA THR A 447 -22.13 -29.54 0.04
C THR A 447 -21.36 -29.93 -1.21
N THR A 448 -20.94 -31.20 -1.33
CA THR A 448 -20.15 -31.70 -2.46
C THR A 448 -20.94 -31.64 -3.78
N GLY A 449 -20.24 -31.36 -4.89
CA GLY A 449 -20.78 -31.56 -6.25
C GLY A 449 -20.53 -32.98 -6.76
N PRO A 450 -21.11 -33.37 -7.90
CA PRO A 450 -20.83 -34.66 -8.54
C PRO A 450 -19.37 -34.75 -9.02
N HIS A 451 -18.72 -35.90 -8.81
CA HIS A 451 -17.35 -36.17 -9.22
C HIS A 451 -17.11 -37.69 -9.32
N PRO A 452 -16.30 -38.19 -10.27
CA PRO A 452 -15.92 -39.61 -10.33
C PRO A 452 -15.37 -40.17 -9.01
N SER A 453 -15.53 -41.47 -8.77
CA SER A 453 -14.99 -42.11 -7.57
C SER A 453 -13.45 -42.01 -7.52
N GLY A 454 -12.92 -41.79 -6.32
CA GLY A 454 -11.48 -41.59 -6.09
C GLY A 454 -11.16 -40.58 -4.97
N ALA A 455 -9.92 -40.64 -4.49
CA ALA A 455 -9.38 -39.67 -3.54
C ALA A 455 -9.04 -38.36 -4.27
N VAL A 456 -9.44 -37.23 -3.69
CA VAL A 456 -9.32 -35.90 -4.29
C VAL A 456 -8.86 -34.86 -3.28
N ASP A 457 -8.30 -33.78 -3.80
CA ASP A 457 -7.89 -32.65 -2.99
C ASP A 457 -9.06 -31.75 -2.64
N ILE A 458 -8.89 -31.00 -1.56
CA ILE A 458 -9.82 -29.96 -1.12
C ILE A 458 -9.08 -28.64 -1.16
N VAL A 459 -9.68 -27.62 -1.76
CA VAL A 459 -9.13 -26.26 -1.79
C VAL A 459 -10.14 -25.26 -1.27
N VAL A 460 -9.76 -24.54 -0.22
CA VAL A 460 -10.52 -23.38 0.29
C VAL A 460 -9.83 -22.12 -0.21
N THR A 461 -10.59 -21.19 -0.79
CA THR A 461 -10.09 -19.90 -1.29
C THR A 461 -10.86 -18.75 -0.66
N GLY A 462 -10.16 -17.80 -0.04
CA GLY A 462 -10.73 -16.58 0.52
C GLY A 462 -11.14 -15.55 -0.54
N PRO A 463 -11.97 -14.56 -0.20
CA PRO A 463 -12.30 -13.42 -1.08
C PRO A 463 -11.08 -12.58 -1.49
N ASP A 464 -10.01 -12.65 -0.70
CA ASP A 464 -8.70 -12.04 -0.95
C ASP A 464 -7.83 -12.81 -1.95
N GLY A 465 -8.28 -13.98 -2.40
CA GLY A 465 -7.57 -14.85 -3.34
C GLY A 465 -6.56 -15.81 -2.69
N LEU A 466 -6.37 -15.77 -1.37
CA LEU A 466 -5.51 -16.72 -0.68
C LEU A 466 -6.17 -18.10 -0.59
N SER A 467 -5.39 -19.18 -0.70
CA SER A 467 -5.95 -20.54 -0.67
C SER A 467 -5.12 -21.52 0.16
N ALA A 468 -5.80 -22.54 0.68
CA ALA A 468 -5.17 -23.73 1.24
C ALA A 468 -5.66 -24.98 0.52
N ARG A 469 -4.76 -25.96 0.39
CA ARG A 469 -5.03 -27.27 -0.17
C ARG A 469 -4.78 -28.35 0.88
N LEU A 470 -5.76 -29.22 1.08
CA LEU A 470 -5.56 -30.50 1.75
C LEU A 470 -5.51 -31.58 0.68
N ALA A 471 -4.31 -32.13 0.46
CA ALA A 471 -4.09 -33.16 -0.55
C ALA A 471 -4.81 -34.46 -0.16
N THR A 472 -5.51 -35.10 -1.11
CA THR A 472 -6.27 -36.35 -0.90
C THR A 472 -7.22 -36.30 0.31
N GLY A 473 -7.74 -35.10 0.63
CA GLY A 473 -8.54 -34.87 1.84
C GLY A 473 -9.93 -35.49 1.82
N PHE A 474 -10.51 -35.75 0.65
CA PHE A 474 -11.84 -36.35 0.51
C PHE A 474 -11.85 -37.51 -0.47
N THR A 475 -12.68 -38.53 -0.23
CA THR A 475 -12.85 -39.66 -1.16
C THR A 475 -14.28 -39.76 -1.67
N TYR A 476 -14.46 -39.64 -2.98
CA TYR A 476 -15.72 -39.98 -3.63
C TYR A 476 -15.85 -41.50 -3.73
N THR A 477 -16.92 -42.05 -3.20
CA THR A 477 -17.27 -43.46 -3.31
C THR A 477 -18.48 -43.61 -4.22
N ASP A 478 -18.42 -44.59 -5.11
CA ASP A 478 -19.63 -45.03 -5.78
C ASP A 478 -20.55 -45.58 -4.70
N GLN A 479 -21.72 -44.96 -4.55
CA GLN A 479 -22.74 -45.54 -3.68
C GLN A 479 -22.98 -46.94 -4.18
N ALA A 480 -22.78 -47.95 -3.32
CA ALA A 480 -23.38 -49.24 -3.53
C ALA A 480 -24.88 -48.96 -3.69
N SER A 481 -25.42 -49.22 -4.88
CA SER A 481 -26.86 -49.29 -5.07
C SER A 481 -27.39 -50.18 -3.94
N PRO A 482 -28.40 -49.75 -3.16
CA PRO A 482 -29.07 -50.71 -2.30
C PRO A 482 -29.58 -51.81 -3.23
N ASP A 483 -29.00 -52.99 -3.07
CA ASP A 483 -29.33 -54.17 -3.85
C ASP A 483 -30.86 -54.34 -3.86
N PRO A 484 -31.53 -54.40 -5.03
CA PRO A 484 -32.96 -54.72 -5.08
C PRO A 484 -33.28 -56.11 -4.49
N ALA A 485 -32.29 -56.92 -4.09
CA ALA A 485 -32.47 -58.23 -3.46
C ALA A 485 -32.77 -58.26 -1.95
N GLN A 486 -33.01 -57.13 -1.27
CA GLN A 486 -33.57 -57.11 0.10
C GLN A 486 -35.01 -56.56 0.20
N ALA A 487 -35.80 -56.71 -0.87
CA ALA A 487 -37.24 -56.83 -0.68
C ALA A 487 -37.52 -58.20 -0.05
N THR A 488 -37.75 -58.22 1.26
CA THR A 488 -38.37 -59.37 1.93
C THR A 488 -39.71 -59.66 1.24
N PRO A 489 -39.99 -60.90 0.80
CA PRO A 489 -41.31 -61.22 0.29
C PRO A 489 -42.25 -61.31 1.49
N THR A 490 -43.11 -60.30 1.66
CA THR A 490 -44.32 -60.48 2.45
C THR A 490 -45.25 -61.41 1.66
N LEU A 491 -45.28 -62.67 2.09
CA LEU A 491 -46.30 -63.63 1.71
C LEU A 491 -47.68 -63.02 2.01
N SER A 492 -48.43 -62.70 0.97
CA SER A 492 -49.89 -62.57 1.08
C SER A 492 -50.48 -63.97 1.10
N PRO A 493 -51.31 -64.35 2.08
CA PRO A 493 -52.21 -65.48 1.92
C PRO A 493 -53.33 -65.12 0.94
N ALA A 494 -53.79 -66.14 0.24
CA ALA A 494 -54.80 -66.10 -0.80
C ALA A 494 -56.04 -65.24 -0.47
N GLY A 495 -56.43 -64.40 -1.41
CA GLY A 495 -57.79 -63.88 -1.48
C GLY A 495 -58.73 -64.96 -2.02
N THR A 496 -59.76 -65.28 -1.25
CA THR A 496 -61.05 -65.75 -1.79
C THR A 496 -62.17 -64.90 -1.20
N GLY A 497 -62.93 -64.25 -2.09
CA GLY A 497 -64.33 -63.89 -1.88
C GLY A 497 -64.64 -62.58 -1.16
N GLY A 498 -65.55 -61.80 -1.74
CA GLY A 498 -66.46 -60.95 -0.96
C GLY A 498 -66.75 -59.58 -1.55
N CYS A 499 -67.98 -59.41 -2.05
CA CYS A 499 -68.52 -58.18 -2.62
C CYS A 499 -68.94 -57.12 -1.58
N ASN A 500 -69.18 -55.91 -2.12
CA ASN A 500 -70.09 -54.84 -1.68
C ASN A 500 -69.72 -53.93 -0.50
N GLY A 501 -69.85 -52.62 -0.76
CA GLY A 501 -70.61 -51.73 0.13
C GLY A 501 -69.94 -50.43 0.59
N SER A 502 -70.30 -49.33 -0.10
CA SER A 502 -70.70 -48.00 0.44
C SER A 502 -69.79 -47.20 1.40
N GLY A 503 -69.56 -45.92 1.03
CA GLY A 503 -69.48 -44.81 1.98
C GLY A 503 -68.44 -43.71 1.68
N SER A 504 -68.81 -42.67 0.91
CA SER A 504 -68.13 -41.35 0.86
C SER A 504 -68.71 -40.40 1.95
N PRO A 505 -68.41 -39.07 2.03
CA PRO A 505 -67.40 -38.19 1.38
C PRO A 505 -66.76 -37.10 2.33
N ALA A 506 -66.02 -36.15 1.73
CA ALA A 506 -65.95 -34.68 2.00
C ALA A 506 -64.52 -34.13 2.28
N SER A 507 -63.91 -33.32 1.38
CA SER A 507 -63.98 -31.82 1.23
C SER A 507 -63.01 -31.10 2.21
N LEU A 508 -62.21 -30.05 1.91
CA LEU A 508 -62.31 -28.76 1.18
C LEU A 508 -60.90 -28.35 0.67
N LEU A 509 -60.63 -27.75 -0.51
CA LEU A 509 -60.95 -26.46 -1.17
C LEU A 509 -60.42 -25.13 -0.52
N PHE A 510 -59.46 -24.49 -1.23
CA PHE A 510 -59.34 -23.03 -1.56
C PHE A 510 -58.93 -22.02 -0.42
N VAL A 511 -58.23 -20.87 -0.57
CA VAL A 511 -57.53 -20.11 -1.65
C VAL A 511 -56.91 -18.81 -1.04
N VAL A 512 -55.68 -18.40 -1.47
CA VAL A 512 -55.20 -17.00 -1.84
C VAL A 512 -55.08 -15.91 -0.72
N PRO A 513 -54.36 -14.75 -0.86
CA PRO A 513 -53.72 -14.11 -2.04
C PRO A 513 -52.27 -13.59 -1.99
N PHE A 514 -51.76 -13.43 -3.22
CA PHE A 514 -50.78 -12.47 -3.73
C PHE A 514 -51.30 -11.01 -3.75
N LEU A 515 -50.41 -10.03 -3.60
CA LEU A 515 -50.60 -8.65 -4.06
C LEU A 515 -49.46 -8.27 -5.02
N GLY A 516 -49.82 -7.86 -6.23
CA GLY A 516 -48.91 -7.27 -7.21
C GLY A 516 -49.22 -5.79 -7.42
N PHE A 517 -48.21 -5.02 -7.84
CA PHE A 517 -48.38 -3.73 -8.50
C PHE A 517 -47.35 -3.59 -9.61
N ALA A 518 -47.84 -3.32 -10.82
CA ALA A 518 -47.07 -2.86 -11.96
C ALA A 518 -47.29 -1.34 -12.11
N LEU A 519 -46.36 -0.61 -12.75
CA LEU A 519 -46.65 0.23 -13.92
C LEU A 519 -45.40 0.93 -14.51
N LEU A 520 -45.36 0.91 -15.86
CA LEU A 520 -44.93 1.93 -16.83
C LEU A 520 -43.47 2.15 -17.28
N ARG A 521 -43.36 2.17 -18.62
CA ARG A 521 -42.24 2.51 -19.51
C ARG A 521 -42.11 4.04 -19.69
N SER A 522 -40.89 4.53 -19.99
CA SER A 522 -40.67 5.46 -21.13
C SER A 522 -39.20 5.50 -21.56
N VAL A 523 -39.02 5.64 -22.87
CA VAL A 523 -37.78 5.69 -23.66
C VAL A 523 -37.25 7.13 -23.76
N SER A 524 -35.93 7.34 -23.78
CA SER A 524 -35.32 8.42 -24.59
C SER A 524 -33.87 8.11 -24.94
N ALA A 525 -33.58 8.12 -26.24
CA ALA A 525 -32.26 8.04 -26.84
C ALA A 525 -31.65 9.43 -27.04
N SER A 526 -30.31 9.54 -26.96
CA SER A 526 -29.58 10.62 -27.65
C SER A 526 -28.25 10.10 -28.21
N ARG A 527 -28.13 10.17 -29.54
CA ARG A 527 -26.89 9.95 -30.31
C ARG A 527 -26.19 11.29 -30.59
N ARG A 528 -24.90 11.17 -30.96
CA ARG A 528 -24.03 12.07 -31.77
C ARG A 528 -23.18 13.05 -30.94
N ARG A 529 -21.90 13.32 -31.26
CA ARG A 529 -21.15 13.14 -32.52
C ARG A 529 -19.64 13.22 -32.26
N ALA A 530 -18.88 12.44 -33.01
CA ALA A 530 -17.46 12.66 -33.27
C ALA A 530 -17.25 13.90 -34.17
N ARG A 531 -16.11 14.59 -34.01
CA ARG A 531 -15.57 15.49 -35.04
C ARG A 531 -14.03 15.37 -35.08
N ALA A 532 -13.53 15.37 -36.31
CA ALA A 532 -12.19 14.99 -36.73
C ALA A 532 -11.18 16.16 -36.70
N LEU A 533 -9.91 15.76 -36.69
CA LEU A 533 -8.72 16.51 -37.09
C LEU A 533 -8.75 16.87 -38.58
N THR A 534 -8.34 18.10 -38.92
CA THR A 534 -7.38 18.48 -39.99
C THR A 534 -7.32 20.01 -40.11
N SER A 535 -6.16 20.60 -39.79
CA SER A 535 -5.39 21.59 -40.58
C SER A 535 -4.22 22.07 -39.74
#